data_AF-A0A3N5XF73-F1
#
_entry.id   AF-A0A3N5XF73-F1
#
_cell.length_a   1.000
_cell.length_b   1.000
_cell.length_c   1.000
_cell.angle_alpha   90.00
_cell.angle_beta   90.00
_cell.angle_gamma   90.00
#
_symmetry.space_group_name_H-M   'P 1'
#
loop_
_entity.id
_entity.type
_entity.pdbx_description
1 polymer ?
#
loop_
_entity_poly.entity_id
_entity_poly.type
_entity_poly.pdbx_seq_one_letter_code
_entity_poly.pdbx_strand_id
1 'polypeptide(L)' 'MSGSTLGTLFCVTSFGESHGPAIGCVVDGCPPGL' A
#
# COMPACT_ATOMS: atom_id res chain seq x y z
N MET A 1 -8.24 -2.50 -11.06
CA MET A 1 -7.83 -1.26 -10.37
C MET A 1 -6.40 -0.95 -10.79
N SER A 2 -6.22 -0.11 -11.81
CA SER A 2 -4.89 0.33 -12.25
C SER A 2 -4.58 1.64 -11.51
N GLY A 3 -3.53 1.65 -10.67
CA GLY A 3 -3.15 2.81 -9.86
C GLY A 3 -3.16 2.60 -8.34
N SER A 4 -3.33 1.37 -7.84
CA SER A 4 -3.28 1.05 -6.41
C SER A 4 -1.85 1.06 -5.84
N THR A 5 -0.82 1.10 -6.70
CA THR A 5 0.58 1.11 -6.30
C THR A 5 1.23 2.46 -6.64
N LEU A 6 1.85 3.10 -5.65
CA LEU A 6 2.55 4.37 -5.78
C LEU A 6 4.00 4.25 -5.27
N GLY A 7 4.94 4.79 -6.05
CA GLY A 7 6.37 4.80 -5.72
C GLY A 7 7.17 3.67 -6.38
N THR A 8 8.49 3.79 -6.34
CA THR A 8 9.44 2.82 -6.94
C THR A 8 10.46 2.29 -5.92
N LEU A 9 11.07 3.16 -5.11
CA LEU A 9 12.01 2.77 -4.05
C LEU A 9 11.32 2.57 -2.70
N PHE A 10 10.40 3.48 -2.36
CA PHE A 10 9.46 3.33 -1.24
C PHE A 10 8.08 3.21 -1.86
N CYS A 11 7.53 2.01 -1.83
CA CYS A 11 6.37 1.63 -2.60
C CYS A 11 5.18 1.38 -1.67
N VAL A 12 4.02 1.94 -1.99
CA VAL A 12 2.79 1.74 -1.24
C VAL A 12 1.75 1.14 -2.16
N THR A 13 1.23 -0.03 -1.80
CA THR A 13 0.15 -0.70 -2.51
C THR A 13 -1.09 -0.76 -1.64
N SER A 14 -2.18 -0.12 -2.04
CA SER A 14 -3.45 -0.12 -1.31
C SER A 14 -4.43 -1.18 -1.85
N PHE A 15 -5.32 -1.65 -0.97
CA PHE A 15 -6.38 -2.60 -1.29
C PHE A 15 -7.59 -2.44 -0.37
N GLY A 16 -8.74 -2.95 -0.82
CA GLY A 16 -10.01 -2.90 -0.10
C GLY A 16 -10.88 -1.71 -0.50
N GLU A 17 -12.17 -1.83 -0.21
CA GLU A 17 -13.21 -0.84 -0.53
C GLU A 17 -13.81 -0.25 0.75
N SER A 18 -14.34 0.97 0.68
CA SER A 18 -14.83 1.72 1.86
C SER A 18 -15.91 0.99 2.67
N HIS A 19 -16.76 0.20 2.00
CA HIS A 19 -17.82 -0.61 2.61
C HIS A 19 -17.48 -2.12 2.62
N GLY A 20 -16.23 -2.46 2.31
CA GLY A 20 -15.73 -3.82 2.35
C GLY A 20 -15.45 -4.30 3.78
N PRO A 21 -15.13 -5.59 3.94
CA PRO A 21 -14.82 -6.16 5.26
C PRO A 21 -13.55 -5.58 5.88
N ALA A 22 -12.61 -5.08 5.06
CA ALA A 22 -11.39 -4.42 5.49
C ALA A 22 -10.80 -3.55 4.37
N ILE A 23 -10.00 -2.57 4.77
CA ILE A 23 -9.14 -1.74 3.91
C ILE A 23 -7.72 -1.85 4.45
N GLY A 24 -6.74 -1.91 3.57
CA GLY A 24 -5.35 -2.00 3.97
C GLY A 24 -4.37 -1.52 2.90
N CYS A 25 -3.10 -1.53 3.27
CA CYS A 25 -2.00 -1.31 2.36
C CYS A 25 -0.77 -2.12 2.75
N VAL A 26 0.08 -2.37 1.78
CA VAL A 26 1.44 -2.89 1.96
C VAL A 26 2.40 -1.74 1.70
N VAL A 27 3.40 -1.60 2.57
CA VAL A 27 4.45 -0.58 2.47
C VAL A 27 5.79 -1.29 2.35
N ASP A 28 6.43 -1.15 1.20
CA ASP A 28 7.71 -1.77 0.85
C ASP A 28 8.82 -0.71 0.74
N GLY A 29 10.05 -1.11 1.07
CA GLY A 29 11.23 -0.23 0.99
C GLY A 29 11.48 0.64 2.22
N CYS A 30 10.79 0.36 3.33
CA CYS A 30 11.05 1.02 4.60
C CYS A 30 12.44 0.61 5.15
N PRO A 31 13.36 1.56 5.44
CA PRO A 31 14.65 1.22 6.00
C PRO A 31 14.49 0.63 7.41
N PRO A 32 15.31 -0.36 7.81
CA PRO A 32 15.27 -0.92 9.15
C PRO A 32 15.70 0.10 10.20
N GLY A 33 15.09 0.06 11.38
CA GLY A 33 15.42 0.94 12.52
C GLY A 33 14.57 2.20 12.65
N LEU A 34 13.40 2.22 11.99
CA LEU A 34 12.33 3.21 12.16
C LEU A 34 11.52 2.95 13.44
#